data_AF-A0ABD1RUK5-F1
#
_entry.id   AF-A0ABD1RUK5-F1
#
_cell.length_a   1.000
_cell.length_b   1.000
_cell.length_c   1.000
_cell.angle_alpha   90.00
_cell.angle_beta   90.00
_cell.angle_gamma   90.00
#
_symmetry.space_group_name_H-M   'P 1'
#
loop_
_entity.id
_entity.type
_entity.pdbx_description
1 polymer ?
#
loop_
_entity_poly.entity_id
_entity_poly.type
_entity_poly.pdbx_seq_one_letter_code
_entity_poly.pdbx_strand_id
1 'polypeptide(L)'
;MHPNFQIPSTKTVISTAASVAATAMLVRSFTKDFVPPELRQYIFTKFHYFVATFTNEITLVIDEYEGLNKNQLFYAAEIYLGTISNPSTRRFRASLPEKGEENPCFYGKK
;
A
#
# COMPACT_ATOMS: atom_id res chain seq x y z
N MET A 1 6.79 -10.64 18.30
CA MET A 1 6.88 -11.66 17.22
C MET A 1 7.82 -11.12 16.14
N HIS A 2 9.04 -11.64 16.05
CA HIS A 2 10.01 -11.19 15.03
C HIS A 2 9.71 -11.92 13.72
N PRO A 3 9.53 -11.22 12.59
CA PRO A 3 9.41 -11.91 11.31
C PRO A 3 10.73 -12.62 11.00
N ASN A 4 10.69 -13.94 10.86
CA ASN A 4 11.84 -14.73 10.45
C ASN A 4 12.05 -14.53 8.95
N PHE A 5 12.97 -13.63 8.58
CA PHE A 5 13.32 -13.40 7.19
C PHE A 5 14.27 -14.51 6.73
N GLN A 6 13.71 -15.57 6.16
CA GLN A 6 14.49 -16.68 5.60
C GLN A 6 15.04 -16.27 4.23
N ILE A 7 16.36 -16.13 4.13
CA ILE A 7 17.03 -15.79 2.88
C ILE A 7 17.06 -17.04 1.98
N PRO A 8 16.56 -16.97 0.73
CA PRO A 8 16.57 -18.10 -0.19
C PRO A 8 18.00 -18.49 -0.60
N SER A 9 18.21 -19.79 -0.88
CA SER A 9 19.51 -20.29 -1.36
C SER A 9 19.87 -19.67 -2.72
N THR A 10 21.18 -19.47 -2.96
CA THR A 10 21.71 -18.94 -4.23
C THR A 10 21.20 -19.71 -5.45
N LYS A 11 21.09 -21.05 -5.35
CA LYS A 11 20.55 -21.88 -6.45
C LYS A 11 19.09 -21.54 -6.76
N THR A 12 18.28 -21.30 -5.72
CA THR A 12 16.87 -20.91 -5.85
C THR A 12 16.74 -19.54 -6.50
N VAL A 13 17.56 -18.58 -6.09
CA VAL A 13 17.57 -17.23 -6.69
C VAL A 13 17.95 -17.30 -8.16
N ILE A 14 19.01 -18.03 -8.51
CA ILE A 14 19.47 -18.20 -9.90
C ILE A 14 18.40 -18.90 -10.76
N SER A 15 17.84 -20.01 -10.27
CA SER A 15 16.80 -20.76 -10.99
C SER A 15 15.54 -19.91 -11.20
N THR A 16 15.14 -19.14 -10.20
CA THR A 16 14.00 -18.22 -10.29
C THR A 16 14.27 -17.11 -11.28
N ALA A 17 15.44 -16.47 -11.21
CA ALA A 17 15.84 -15.43 -12.16
C ALA A 17 15.90 -15.97 -13.60
N ALA A 18 16.43 -17.18 -13.80
CA ALA A 18 16.47 -17.84 -15.11
C ALA A 18 15.07 -18.14 -15.65
N SER A 19 14.17 -18.67 -14.81
CA SER A 19 12.77 -18.93 -15.19
C SER A 19 12.04 -17.64 -15.58
N VAL A 20 12.18 -16.58 -14.76
CA VAL A 20 11.61 -15.26 -15.05
C VAL A 20 12.16 -14.69 -16.35
N ALA A 21 13.48 -14.78 -16.57
CA ALA A 21 14.12 -14.33 -17.80
C ALA A 21 13.60 -15.11 -19.02
N ALA A 22 13.48 -16.43 -18.91
CA ALA A 22 12.94 -17.28 -19.97
C ALA A 22 11.50 -16.92 -20.31
N THR A 23 10.62 -16.77 -19.31
CA THR A 23 9.24 -16.32 -19.51
C THR A 23 9.20 -14.93 -20.16
N ALA A 24 10.01 -13.99 -19.70
CA ALA A 24 10.08 -12.65 -20.27
C ALA A 24 10.52 -12.67 -21.74
N MET A 25 11.48 -13.53 -22.11
CA MET A 25 11.90 -13.71 -23.50
C MET A 25 10.78 -14.31 -24.37
N LEU A 26 10.01 -15.27 -23.85
CA LEU A 26 8.84 -15.81 -24.55
C LEU A 26 7.80 -14.72 -24.78
N VAL A 27 7.40 -14.01 -23.73
CA VAL A 27 6.45 -12.89 -23.82
C VAL A 27 6.95 -11.84 -24.82
N ARG A 28 8.25 -11.52 -24.81
CA ARG A 28 8.86 -10.59 -25.77
C ARG A 28 8.76 -11.09 -27.21
N SER A 29 8.96 -12.39 -27.46
CA SER A 29 8.80 -12.98 -28.79
C SER A 29 7.36 -12.86 -29.26
N PHE A 30 6.40 -13.33 -28.46
CA PHE A 30 4.98 -13.26 -28.79
C PHE A 30 4.49 -11.83 -29.00
N THR A 31 4.88 -10.90 -28.15
CA THR A 31 4.46 -9.49 -28.28
C THR A 31 5.07 -8.82 -29.52
N LYS A 32 6.30 -9.16 -29.90
CA LYS A 32 6.92 -8.64 -31.12
C LYS A 32 6.23 -9.16 -32.39
N ASP A 33 5.82 -10.43 -32.39
CA ASP A 33 5.29 -11.08 -33.59
C ASP A 33 3.77 -10.90 -33.75
N PHE A 34 3.03 -10.73 -32.65
CA PHE A 34 1.55 -10.71 -32.66
C PHE A 34 0.89 -9.42 -32.16
N VAL A 35 1.61 -8.52 -31.46
CA VAL A 35 0.98 -7.35 -30.81
C VAL A 35 1.36 -6.04 -31.53
N PRO A 36 0.42 -5.39 -32.22
CA PRO A 36 0.59 -4.06 -32.80
C PRO A 36 1.07 -3.01 -31.79
N PRO A 37 1.88 -2.02 -32.23
CA PRO A 37 2.44 -0.98 -31.36
C PRO A 37 1.38 -0.16 -30.62
N GLU A 38 0.20 0.01 -31.19
CA GLU A 38 -0.93 0.74 -30.58
C GLU A 38 -1.49 -0.02 -29.37
N LEU A 39 -1.60 -1.35 -29.46
CA LEU A 39 -2.07 -2.18 -28.36
C LEU A 39 -1.05 -2.23 -27.21
N ARG A 40 0.25 -2.12 -27.50
CA ARG A 40 1.30 -2.10 -26.47
C ARG A 40 1.13 -0.91 -25.53
N GLN A 41 0.83 0.28 -26.07
CA GLN A 41 0.60 1.47 -25.24
C GLN A 41 -0.64 1.30 -24.36
N TYR A 42 -1.74 0.80 -24.92
CA TYR A 42 -2.97 0.55 -24.17
C TYR A 42 -2.77 -0.44 -23.01
N ILE A 43 -2.12 -1.58 -23.28
CA ILE A 43 -1.83 -2.60 -22.26
C ILE A 43 -0.90 -2.04 -21.20
N PHE A 44 0.16 -1.32 -21.59
CA PHE A 44 1.11 -0.73 -20.64
C PHE A 44 0.43 0.27 -19.70
N THR A 45 -0.39 1.18 -20.23
CA THR A 45 -1.12 2.16 -19.40
C THR A 45 -2.08 1.48 -18.43
N LYS A 46 -2.84 0.48 -18.89
CA LYS A 46 -3.75 -0.28 -18.03
C LYS A 46 -3.01 -1.07 -16.96
N PHE A 47 -1.90 -1.72 -17.33
CA PHE A 47 -1.07 -2.45 -16.38
C PHE A 47 -0.42 -1.52 -15.34
N HIS A 48 0.08 -0.36 -15.77
CA HIS A 48 0.64 0.63 -14.85
C HIS A 48 -0.41 1.12 -13.84
N TYR A 49 -1.62 1.44 -14.30
CA TYR A 49 -2.72 1.83 -13.41
C TYR A 49 -3.11 0.70 -12.44
N PHE A 50 -3.16 -0.54 -12.94
CA PHE A 50 -3.44 -1.71 -12.13
C PHE A 50 -2.39 -1.91 -11.03
N VAL A 51 -1.09 -1.85 -11.37
CA VAL A 51 0.01 -1.95 -10.39
C VAL A 51 -0.02 -0.79 -9.39
N ALA A 52 -0.31 0.44 -9.84
CA ALA A 52 -0.45 1.60 -8.95
C ALA A 52 -1.62 1.46 -7.97
N THR A 53 -2.64 0.67 -8.30
CA THR A 53 -3.75 0.40 -7.38
C THR A 53 -3.34 -0.51 -6.21
N PHE A 54 -2.27 -1.31 -6.35
CA PHE A 54 -1.74 -2.14 -5.26
C PHE A 54 -0.84 -1.37 -4.27
N THR A 55 -0.85 -0.04 -4.31
CA THR A 55 -0.12 0.75 -3.32
C THR A 55 -0.72 0.50 -1.93
N ASN A 56 0.12 0.16 -0.96
CA ASN A 56 -0.28 -0.18 0.41
C ASN A 56 -0.65 1.06 1.27
N GLU A 57 -0.96 2.17 0.61
CA GLU A 57 -1.23 3.47 1.22
C GLU A 57 -2.67 3.87 0.90
N ILE A 58 -3.51 3.86 1.93
CA ILE A 58 -4.90 4.32 1.85
C ILE A 58 -4.94 5.76 2.36
N THR A 59 -5.42 6.68 1.52
CA THR A 59 -5.66 8.07 1.91
C THR A 59 -7.14 8.24 2.26
N LEU A 60 -7.45 8.49 3.53
CA LEU A 60 -8.81 8.83 3.98
C LEU A 60 -8.96 10.35 3.99
N VAL A 61 -9.91 10.86 3.22
CA VAL A 61 -10.30 12.28 3.21
C VAL A 61 -11.65 12.38 3.91
N ILE A 62 -11.73 13.22 4.95
CA ILE A 62 -12.96 13.50 5.69
C ILE A 62 -13.29 14.96 5.47
N ASP A 63 -14.41 15.23 4.81
CA ASP A 63 -14.86 16.59 4.57
C ASP A 63 -15.46 17.20 5.84
N GLU A 64 -15.20 18.49 6.08
CA GLU A 64 -15.71 19.23 7.24
C GLU A 64 -17.24 19.36 7.25
N TYR A 65 -17.86 19.39 6.06
CA TYR A 65 -19.29 19.57 5.88
C TYR A 65 -19.87 18.48 4.98
N GLU A 66 -21.01 17.93 5.38
CA GLU A 66 -21.87 17.10 4.55
C GLU A 66 -23.08 17.95 4.12
N GLY A 67 -22.93 18.67 3.00
CA GLY A 67 -23.88 19.67 2.56
C GLY A 67 -23.85 20.94 3.42
N LEU A 68 -24.98 21.29 4.05
CA LEU A 68 -25.09 22.44 4.97
C LEU A 68 -24.81 22.06 6.44
N ASN A 69 -24.68 20.78 6.73
CA ASN A 69 -24.47 20.28 8.08
C ASN A 69 -22.98 20.00 8.30
N LYS A 70 -22.49 20.25 9.52
CA LYS A 70 -21.13 19.88 9.91
C LYS A 70 -21.00 18.37 10.01
N ASN A 71 -19.92 17.83 9.47
CA ASN A 71 -19.63 16.41 9.55
C ASN A 71 -19.15 16.06 10.96
N GLN A 72 -19.94 15.23 11.64
CA GLN A 72 -19.61 14.77 12.98
C GLN A 72 -18.32 13.93 13.02
N LEU A 73 -18.02 13.21 11.94
CA LEU A 73 -16.81 12.42 11.80
C LEU A 73 -15.57 13.32 11.72
N PHE A 74 -15.65 14.43 11.00
CA PHE A 74 -14.58 15.43 10.95
C PHE A 74 -14.30 15.98 12.34
N TYR A 75 -15.34 16.38 13.07
CA TYR A 75 -15.21 16.94 14.41
C TYR A 75 -14.66 15.92 15.42
N ALA A 76 -15.11 14.67 15.36
CA ALA A 76 -14.58 13.60 16.21
C ALA A 76 -13.10 13.34 15.92
N ALA A 77 -12.71 13.33 14.64
CA ALA A 77 -11.33 13.20 14.22
C ALA A 77 -10.48 14.40 14.66
N GLU A 78 -10.99 15.63 14.55
CA GLU A 78 -10.32 16.85 15.00
C GLU A 78 -10.05 16.83 16.50
N ILE A 79 -11.03 16.47 17.33
CA ILE A 79 -10.83 16.34 18.78
C ILE A 79 -9.76 15.28 19.07
N TYR A 80 -9.91 14.08 18.49
CA TYR A 80 -8.99 12.98 18.74
C TYR A 80 -7.56 13.32 18.28
N LEU A 81 -7.41 13.86 17.07
CA LEU A 81 -6.13 14.29 16.52
C LEU A 81 -5.53 15.43 17.32
N GLY A 82 -6.34 16.40 17.74
CA GLY A 82 -5.92 17.51 18.61
C GLY A 82 -5.27 17.02 19.90
N THR A 83 -5.81 15.96 20.51
CA THR A 83 -5.24 15.38 21.75
C THR A 83 -3.90 14.66 21.53
N ILE A 84 -3.62 14.17 20.33
CA ILE A 84 -2.37 13.49 19.97
C ILE A 84 -1.43 14.38 19.13
N SER A 85 -1.85 15.61 18.82
CA SER A 85 -1.13 16.51 17.93
C SER A 85 0.04 17.18 18.63
N ASN A 86 1.25 16.86 18.15
CA ASN A 86 2.44 17.65 18.42
C ASN A 86 2.64 18.60 17.22
N PRO A 87 2.88 19.91 17.40
CA PRO A 87 2.99 20.90 16.32
C PRO A 87 4.05 20.60 15.23
N SER A 88 4.93 19.63 15.44
CA SER A 88 5.94 19.19 14.45
C SER A 88 5.56 17.89 13.70
N THR A 89 4.47 17.21 14.07
CA THR A 89 4.11 15.91 13.49
C THR A 89 3.34 16.09 12.17
N ARG A 90 3.93 15.66 11.05
CA ARG A 90 3.33 15.76 9.70
C ARG A 90 2.49 14.54 9.28
N ARG A 91 2.61 13.41 9.97
CA ARG A 91 1.93 12.15 9.60
C ARG A 91 1.67 11.31 10.83
N PHE A 92 0.42 10.86 11.00
CA PHE A 92 0.03 9.88 12.02
C PHE A 92 -0.13 8.51 11.36
N ARG A 93 0.50 7.48 11.94
CA ARG A 93 0.32 6.09 11.53
C ARG A 93 -0.45 5.38 12.63
N ALA A 94 -1.71 5.05 12.34
CA ALA A 94 -2.51 4.19 13.20
C ALA A 94 -2.41 2.75 12.70
N SER A 95 -2.27 1.79 13.63
CA SER A 95 -2.35 0.36 13.34
C SER A 95 -3.39 -0.24 14.27
N LEU A 96 -4.40 -0.90 13.70
CA LEU A 96 -5.32 -1.71 14.48
C LEU A 96 -4.60 -3.02 14.83
N PRO A 97 -4.36 -3.32 16.11
CA PRO A 97 -3.83 -4.63 16.48
C PRO A 97 -4.84 -5.71 16.10
N GLU A 98 -4.34 -6.85 15.64
CA GLU A 98 -5.17 -8.04 15.40
C GLU A 98 -5.83 -8.42 16.73
N LYS A 99 -7.11 -8.82 16.70
CA LYS A 99 -7.87 -9.16 17.90
C LYS A 99 -7.34 -10.46 18.52
N GLY A 100 -6.26 -10.31 19.29
CA GLY A 100 -5.62 -11.34 20.09
C GLY A 100 -4.94 -10.64 21.26
N GLU A 101 -5.49 -10.88 22.46
CA GLU A 101 -4.98 -10.48 23.76
C GLU A 101 -5.09 -8.99 24.12
N GLU A 102 -6.18 -8.71 24.84
CA GLU A 102 -6.28 -7.67 25.85
C GLU A 102 -4.93 -7.40 26.54
N ASN A 103 -4.34 -6.24 26.26
CA ASN A 103 -3.29 -5.67 27.09
C ASN A 103 -3.65 -4.22 27.41
N PRO A 104 -3.71 -3.84 28.69
CA PRO A 104 -4.28 -2.58 29.12
C PRO A 104 -3.36 -1.40 28.82
N CYS A 105 -4.00 -0.32 28.35
CA CYS A 105 -3.64 1.10 28.45
C CYS A 105 -2.16 1.46 28.72
N PHE A 106 -1.52 2.09 27.72
CA PHE A 106 -0.37 2.96 27.98
C PHE A 106 -0.85 4.29 28.57
N TYR A 107 -0.72 4.44 29.89
CA TYR A 107 -0.69 5.74 30.56
C TYR A 107 0.75 6.26 30.51
N GLY A 108 0.95 7.49 30.01
CA GLY A 108 2.28 8.07 29.89
C GLY A 108 2.24 9.58 29.73
N LYS A 109 1.82 10.27 30.81
CA LYS A 109 2.19 11.66 31.06
C LYS A 109 3.71 11.85 30.88
N LYS A 110 4.10 12.94 30.21
CA LYS A 110 4.88 14.03 30.79
C LYS A 110 4.58 15.32 30.06
#